data_AF-A0A7X7WPU6-F1
#
_entry.id   AF-A0A7X7WPU6-F1
#
_cell.length_a   1.000
_cell.length_b   1.000
_cell.length_c   1.000
_cell.angle_alpha   90.00
_cell.angle_beta   90.00
_cell.angle_gamma   90.00
#
_symmetry.space_group_name_H-M   'P 1'
#
loop_
_entity.id
_entity.type
_entity.pdbx_description
1 polymer ?
#
loop_
_entity_poly.entity_id
_entity_poly.type
_entity_poly.pdbx_seq_one_letter_code
_entity_poly.pdbx_strand_id
1 'polypeptide(L)'
;QIPLFDNNERALIGKVYAHNGSDAAVLLGMEIVGPRLKSYIEKAREISPERKIILYCWRGGMRSGSLAWLFSTAGMQCYVVEGGYKAYRRYVLEKFRTPLKLIVLGGETGAGKTEILRMLASEGEQILDLEAIACHKGSAFGAIGQPGQPTQEQFENNLFEAFRTLKPDKPVWIENESITIGKLFLPRSLFDQMEKAPLVCISRPFTERLERLVREYAITDHETLTAVFRGLIRRLGSEKCQQAITAVHEGKYEEAAEIALHYYDKVYSRQLDKKQHQIIKTFYIDNTLNFNIQDLITLGKELIFSN
;
A
#
# COMPACT_ATOMS: atom_id res chain seq x y z
N GLN A 1 9.69 -5.79 -18.87
CA GLN A 1 10.80 -4.83 -18.73
C GLN A 1 12.00 -5.35 -19.53
N ILE A 2 12.88 -4.46 -20.04
CA ILE A 2 14.12 -4.84 -20.74
C ILE A 2 15.30 -4.35 -19.91
N PRO A 3 15.82 -5.14 -18.96
CA PRO A 3 16.95 -4.73 -18.13
C PRO A 3 18.26 -4.74 -18.95
N LEU A 4 19.04 -3.65 -18.86
CA LEU A 4 20.37 -3.58 -19.45
C LEU A 4 21.35 -4.57 -18.81
N PHE A 5 21.20 -4.80 -17.50
CA PHE A 5 22.01 -5.71 -16.70
C PHE A 5 21.11 -6.47 -15.73
N ASP A 6 21.45 -7.72 -15.45
CA ASP A 6 20.90 -8.42 -14.29
C ASP A 6 21.50 -7.90 -12.96
N ASN A 7 21.07 -8.46 -11.83
CA ASN A 7 21.53 -8.03 -10.51
C ASN A 7 23.04 -8.29 -10.29
N ASN A 8 23.56 -9.41 -10.80
CA ASN A 8 24.96 -9.79 -10.63
C ASN A 8 25.86 -8.93 -11.52
N GLU A 9 25.47 -8.72 -12.77
CA GLU A 9 26.14 -7.85 -13.73
C GLU A 9 26.17 -6.40 -13.23
N ARG A 10 25.04 -5.92 -12.70
CA ARG A 10 24.96 -4.58 -12.10
C ARG A 10 25.88 -4.44 -10.89
N ALA A 11 25.99 -5.48 -10.06
CA ALA A 11 26.90 -5.48 -8.91
C ALA A 11 28.37 -5.47 -9.37
N LEU A 12 28.72 -6.28 -10.37
CA LEU A 12 30.06 -6.34 -10.94
C LEU A 12 30.48 -5.00 -11.56
N ILE A 13 29.64 -4.41 -12.41
CA ILE A 13 29.90 -3.10 -13.03
C ILE A 13 30.03 -2.02 -11.95
N GLY A 14 29.19 -2.08 -10.91
CA GLY A 14 29.29 -1.16 -9.77
C GLY A 14 30.64 -1.28 -9.05
N LYS A 15 31.14 -2.51 -8.86
CA LYS A 15 32.45 -2.77 -8.25
C LYS A 15 33.60 -2.25 -9.10
N VAL A 16 33.59 -2.54 -10.41
CA VAL A 16 34.62 -2.04 -11.35
C VAL A 16 34.60 -0.52 -11.42
N TYR A 17 33.42 0.10 -11.48
CA TYR A 17 33.31 1.57 -11.44
C TYR A 17 33.95 2.16 -10.19
N ALA A 18 33.71 1.55 -9.02
CA ALA A 18 34.24 2.02 -7.75
C ALA A 18 35.76 1.86 -7.62
N HIS A 19 36.36 0.85 -8.25
CA HIS A 19 37.79 0.54 -8.08
C HIS A 19 38.66 1.00 -9.24
N ASN A 20 38.14 0.96 -10.47
CA ASN A 20 38.88 1.16 -11.72
C ASN A 20 38.36 2.37 -12.52
N GLY A 21 37.30 3.04 -12.05
CA GLY A 21 36.75 4.24 -12.66
C GLY A 21 35.75 3.99 -13.78
N SER A 22 35.27 5.09 -14.38
CA SER A 22 34.18 5.08 -15.35
C SER A 22 34.53 4.31 -16.62
N ASP A 23 35.71 4.54 -17.21
CA ASP A 23 36.06 3.98 -18.52
C ASP A 23 36.14 2.44 -18.49
N ALA A 24 36.76 1.87 -17.45
CA ALA A 24 36.82 0.43 -17.25
C ALA A 24 35.42 -0.19 -17.08
N ALA A 25 34.53 0.49 -16.34
CA ALA A 25 33.16 0.03 -16.15
C ALA A 25 32.33 0.10 -17.45
N VAL A 26 32.59 1.11 -18.30
CA VAL A 26 31.95 1.24 -19.61
C VAL A 26 32.39 0.12 -20.54
N LEU A 27 33.70 -0.15 -20.63
CA LEU A 27 34.24 -1.21 -21.48
C LEU A 27 33.65 -2.58 -21.08
N LEU A 28 33.66 -2.90 -19.78
CA LEU A 28 33.05 -4.13 -19.28
C LEU A 28 31.54 -4.18 -19.57
N GLY A 29 30.84 -3.06 -19.41
CA GLY A 29 29.41 -2.97 -19.74
C GLY A 29 29.14 -3.27 -21.22
N MET A 30 29.98 -2.77 -22.13
CA MET A 30 29.88 -3.04 -23.57
C MET A 30 30.19 -4.49 -23.91
N GLU A 31 31.16 -5.11 -23.26
CA GLU A 31 31.47 -6.53 -23.43
C GLU A 31 30.27 -7.42 -23.05
N ILE A 32 29.62 -7.13 -21.92
CA ILE A 32 28.44 -7.86 -21.45
C ILE A 32 27.23 -7.65 -22.37
N VAL A 33 27.00 -6.41 -22.80
CA VAL A 33 25.77 -6.01 -23.52
C VAL A 33 25.87 -6.22 -25.03
N GLY A 34 27.06 -6.10 -25.62
CA GLY A 34 27.29 -6.20 -27.06
C GLY A 34 26.62 -7.41 -27.72
N PRO A 35 26.81 -8.63 -27.19
CA PRO A 35 26.14 -9.83 -27.72
C PRO A 35 24.60 -9.80 -27.66
N ARG A 36 24.01 -8.93 -26.82
CA ARG A 36 22.56 -8.86 -26.54
C ARG A 36 21.83 -7.78 -27.32
N LEU A 37 22.55 -6.88 -28.00
CA LEU A 37 21.97 -5.68 -28.64
C LEU A 37 20.80 -6.01 -29.59
N LYS A 38 20.97 -7.01 -30.46
CA LYS A 38 19.91 -7.47 -31.36
C LYS A 38 18.66 -7.90 -30.58
N SER A 39 18.82 -8.73 -29.55
CA SER A 39 17.70 -9.22 -28.74
C SER A 39 16.96 -8.10 -28.00
N TYR A 40 17.66 -7.04 -27.59
CA TYR A 40 17.03 -5.88 -26.97
C TYR A 40 16.15 -5.12 -27.96
N ILE A 41 16.60 -4.95 -29.21
CA ILE A 41 15.79 -4.30 -30.25
C ILE A 41 14.54 -5.12 -30.56
N GLU A 42 14.68 -6.44 -30.72
CA GLU A 42 13.54 -7.33 -30.98
C GLU A 42 12.50 -7.25 -29.86
N LYS A 43 12.94 -7.36 -28.60
CA LYS A 43 12.06 -7.20 -27.44
C LYS A 43 11.42 -5.82 -27.35
N ALA A 44 12.16 -4.76 -27.68
CA ALA A 44 11.62 -3.40 -27.64
C ALA A 44 10.50 -3.20 -28.67
N ARG A 45 10.63 -3.78 -29.86
CA ARG A 45 9.59 -3.77 -30.90
C ARG A 45 8.36 -4.60 -30.54
N GLU A 46 8.57 -5.73 -29.86
CA GLU A 46 7.49 -6.57 -29.35
C GLU A 46 6.67 -5.84 -28.28
N ILE A 47 7.35 -5.20 -27.32
CA ILE A 47 6.69 -4.49 -26.21
C ILE A 47 6.02 -3.19 -26.68
N SER A 48 6.59 -2.53 -27.69
CA SER A 48 6.04 -1.29 -28.25
C SER A 48 5.92 -1.35 -29.77
N PRO A 49 4.81 -1.91 -30.29
CA PRO A 49 4.52 -1.94 -31.72
C PRO A 49 4.46 -0.54 -32.36
N GLU A 50 4.03 0.47 -31.59
CA GLU A 50 4.01 1.88 -32.00
C GLU A 50 5.40 2.53 -32.04
N ARG A 51 6.44 1.78 -31.66
CA ARG A 51 7.84 2.21 -31.65
C ARG A 51 8.12 3.42 -30.75
N LYS A 52 7.29 3.66 -29.73
CA LYS A 52 7.51 4.69 -28.70
C LYS A 52 7.90 4.03 -27.38
N ILE A 53 9.02 4.42 -26.79
CA ILE A 53 9.49 3.82 -25.53
C ILE A 53 10.00 4.87 -24.55
N ILE A 54 9.61 4.70 -23.29
CA ILE A 54 10.13 5.46 -22.16
C ILE A 54 11.19 4.61 -21.46
N LEU A 55 12.35 5.21 -21.23
CA LEU A 55 13.53 4.56 -20.66
C LEU A 55 13.93 5.30 -19.40
N TYR A 56 14.30 4.52 -18.38
CA TYR A 56 14.89 5.08 -17.17
C TYR A 56 15.96 4.14 -16.64
N CYS A 57 16.92 4.73 -15.94
CA CYS A 57 17.76 4.02 -14.99
C CYS A 57 17.68 4.75 -13.65
N TRP A 58 18.43 4.30 -12.64
CA TRP A 58 18.37 4.90 -11.30
C TRP A 58 18.57 6.43 -11.29
N ARG A 59 19.44 6.96 -12.15
CA ARG A 59 19.80 8.40 -12.21
C ARG A 59 19.61 9.05 -13.58
N GLY A 60 19.03 8.35 -14.55
CA GLY A 60 18.78 8.90 -15.90
C GLY A 60 20.04 9.16 -16.73
N GLY A 61 21.18 8.57 -16.37
CA GLY A 61 22.47 8.75 -17.05
C GLY A 61 22.74 7.71 -18.14
N MET A 62 24.02 7.36 -18.30
CA MET A 62 24.54 6.57 -19.42
C MET A 62 23.79 5.24 -19.69
N ARG A 63 23.30 4.54 -18.66
CA ARG A 63 22.61 3.25 -18.84
C ARG A 63 21.29 3.36 -19.61
N SER A 64 20.45 4.33 -19.26
CA SER A 64 19.22 4.57 -20.02
C SER A 64 19.52 5.27 -21.34
N GLY A 65 20.54 6.13 -21.37
CA GLY A 65 20.99 6.80 -22.59
C GLY A 65 21.53 5.84 -23.66
N SER A 66 22.28 4.80 -23.28
CA SER A 66 22.84 3.83 -24.22
C SER A 66 21.77 2.98 -24.90
N LEU A 67 20.76 2.52 -24.14
CA LEU A 67 19.60 1.85 -24.72
C LEU A 67 18.75 2.80 -25.56
N ALA A 68 18.59 4.06 -25.15
CA ALA A 68 17.88 5.06 -25.95
C ALA A 68 18.56 5.28 -27.30
N TRP A 69 19.89 5.37 -27.33
CA TRP A 69 20.68 5.47 -28.56
C TRP A 69 20.49 4.23 -29.45
N LEU A 70 20.60 3.02 -28.87
CA LEU A 70 20.41 1.76 -29.59
C LEU A 70 19.01 1.67 -30.23
N PHE A 71 17.97 1.92 -29.44
CA PHE A 71 16.59 1.84 -29.90
C PHE A 71 16.25 2.94 -30.91
N SER A 72 16.80 4.15 -30.73
CA SER A 72 16.67 5.23 -31.70
C SER A 72 17.33 4.87 -33.04
N THR A 73 18.52 4.25 -33.00
CA THR A 73 19.20 3.73 -34.20
C THR A 73 18.36 2.66 -34.90
N ALA A 74 17.59 1.87 -34.14
CA ALA A 74 16.68 0.87 -34.66
C ALA A 74 15.31 1.42 -35.12
N GLY A 75 15.15 2.76 -35.16
CA GLY A 75 13.95 3.45 -35.65
C GLY A 75 12.83 3.60 -34.61
N MET A 76 13.16 3.60 -33.31
CA MET A 76 12.19 3.85 -32.23
C MET A 76 12.31 5.28 -31.69
N GLN A 77 11.17 5.88 -31.34
CA GLN A 77 11.12 7.15 -30.63
C GLN A 77 11.33 6.91 -29.13
N CYS A 78 12.46 7.39 -28.61
CA CYS A 78 12.88 7.14 -27.24
C CYS A 78 12.78 8.39 -26.37
N TYR A 79 12.25 8.23 -25.16
CA TYR A 79 12.21 9.27 -24.13
C TYR A 79 12.96 8.78 -22.90
N VAL A 80 13.96 9.53 -22.44
CA VAL A 80 14.69 9.21 -21.21
C VAL A 80 14.16 10.05 -20.06
N VAL A 81 13.81 9.40 -18.95
CA VAL A 81 13.41 10.11 -17.73
C VAL A 81 14.62 10.85 -17.17
N GLU A 82 14.58 12.18 -17.25
CA GLU A 82 15.63 13.05 -16.72
C GLU A 82 15.81 12.83 -15.21
N GLY A 83 17.07 12.68 -14.77
CA GLY A 83 17.39 12.33 -13.37
C GLY A 83 16.95 10.92 -12.93
N GLY A 84 16.32 10.15 -13.83
CA GLY A 84 15.96 8.74 -13.65
C GLY A 84 14.89 8.49 -12.61
N TYR A 85 14.80 7.22 -12.17
CA TYR A 85 13.82 6.81 -11.17
C TYR A 85 13.98 7.57 -9.85
N LYS A 86 15.20 7.98 -9.46
CA LYS A 86 15.40 8.81 -8.26
C LYS A 86 14.72 10.18 -8.37
N ALA A 87 14.74 10.82 -9.54
CA ALA A 87 14.03 12.07 -9.76
C ALA A 87 12.51 11.86 -9.76
N TYR A 88 12.04 10.81 -10.45
CA TYR A 88 10.62 10.43 -10.43
C TYR A 88 10.12 10.16 -9.00
N ARG A 89 10.86 9.39 -8.20
CA ARG A 89 10.49 9.10 -6.82
C ARG A 89 10.41 10.36 -5.96
N ARG A 90 11.33 11.31 -6.12
CA ARG A 90 11.22 12.63 -5.47
C ARG A 90 9.95 13.35 -5.92
N TYR A 91 9.69 13.39 -7.22
CA TYR A 91 8.47 14.01 -7.75
C TYR A 91 7.21 13.38 -7.14
N VAL A 92 7.13 12.05 -7.06
CA VAL A 92 6.02 11.32 -6.41
C VAL A 92 5.86 11.74 -4.95
N LEU A 93 6.94 11.70 -4.17
CA LEU A 93 6.88 12.03 -2.74
C LEU A 93 6.50 13.49 -2.49
N GLU A 94 6.95 14.41 -3.35
CA GLU A 94 6.56 15.82 -3.30
C GLU A 94 5.07 16.01 -3.59
N LYS A 95 4.48 15.22 -4.50
CA LYS A 95 3.05 15.34 -4.83
C LYS A 95 2.11 15.03 -3.67
N PHE A 96 2.51 14.15 -2.75
CA PHE A 96 1.74 13.89 -1.53
C PHE A 96 1.66 15.08 -0.57
N ARG A 97 2.42 16.16 -0.79
CA ARG A 97 2.25 17.43 -0.06
C ARG A 97 1.05 18.24 -0.56
N THR A 98 0.49 17.91 -1.71
CA THR A 98 -0.71 18.58 -2.23
C THR A 98 -1.86 18.31 -1.26
N PRO A 99 -2.51 19.36 -0.72
CA PRO A 99 -3.60 19.18 0.24
C PRO A 99 -4.76 18.40 -0.37
N LEU A 100 -5.23 17.39 0.35
CA LEU A 100 -6.45 16.66 0.05
C LEU A 100 -7.56 17.04 1.04
N LYS A 101 -8.80 16.99 0.55
CA LYS A 101 -10.02 17.10 1.36
C LYS A 101 -10.34 15.74 1.99
N LEU A 102 -9.46 15.29 2.88
CA LEU A 102 -9.53 13.96 3.48
C LEU A 102 -10.67 13.85 4.49
N ILE A 103 -11.31 12.68 4.51
CA ILE A 103 -12.16 12.22 5.59
C ILE A 103 -11.67 10.83 5.99
N VAL A 104 -11.29 10.66 7.24
CA VAL A 104 -10.74 9.40 7.74
C VAL A 104 -11.88 8.52 8.24
N LEU A 105 -11.95 7.29 7.73
CA LEU A 105 -12.89 6.28 8.18
C LEU A 105 -12.25 5.41 9.27
N GLY A 106 -12.68 5.64 10.50
CA GLY A 106 -12.31 4.87 11.69
C GLY A 106 -13.32 3.77 12.01
N GLY A 107 -12.93 2.87 12.91
CA GLY A 107 -13.78 1.81 13.43
C GLY A 107 -12.97 0.64 13.95
N GLU A 108 -13.57 -0.13 14.86
CA GLU A 108 -12.96 -1.30 15.46
C GLU A 108 -12.58 -2.37 14.43
N THR A 109 -11.74 -3.33 14.83
CA THR A 109 -11.38 -4.46 13.97
C THR A 109 -12.62 -5.32 13.71
N GLY A 110 -12.87 -5.69 12.44
CA GLY A 110 -14.07 -6.42 12.04
C GLY A 110 -15.31 -5.53 11.79
N ALA A 111 -15.24 -4.22 11.98
CA ALA A 111 -16.39 -3.31 11.80
C ALA A 111 -16.92 -3.22 10.35
N GLY A 112 -16.12 -3.65 9.35
CA GLY A 112 -16.48 -3.65 7.93
C GLY A 112 -16.11 -2.37 7.17
N LYS A 113 -15.02 -1.70 7.59
CA LYS A 113 -14.57 -0.42 7.01
C LYS A 113 -14.19 -0.55 5.54
N THR A 114 -13.47 -1.62 5.18
CA THR A 114 -13.01 -1.87 3.81
C THR A 114 -14.20 -2.06 2.86
N GLU A 115 -15.26 -2.75 3.28
CA GLU A 115 -16.49 -2.86 2.50
C GLU A 115 -17.20 -1.51 2.35
N ILE A 116 -17.27 -0.70 3.41
CA ILE A 116 -17.87 0.64 3.37
C ILE A 116 -17.10 1.57 2.42
N LEU A 117 -15.77 1.55 2.44
CA LEU A 117 -14.96 2.32 1.48
C LEU A 117 -15.25 1.90 0.03
N ARG A 118 -15.39 0.60 -0.24
CA ARG A 118 -15.75 0.12 -1.57
C ARG A 118 -17.16 0.51 -1.99
N MET A 119 -18.11 0.52 -1.05
CA MET A 119 -19.47 1.04 -1.30
C MET A 119 -19.44 2.53 -1.64
N LEU A 120 -18.64 3.34 -0.95
CA LEU A 120 -18.45 4.76 -1.30
C LEU A 120 -17.90 4.91 -2.72
N ALA A 121 -16.91 4.09 -3.09
CA ALA A 121 -16.36 4.10 -4.44
C ALA A 121 -17.39 3.67 -5.51
N SER A 122 -18.26 2.68 -5.23
CA SER A 122 -19.32 2.29 -6.16
C SER A 122 -20.38 3.37 -6.37
N GLU A 123 -20.58 4.25 -5.39
CA GLU A 123 -21.43 5.43 -5.48
C GLU A 123 -20.72 6.65 -6.12
N GLY A 124 -19.47 6.48 -6.58
CA GLY A 124 -18.71 7.51 -7.29
C GLY A 124 -17.98 8.53 -6.39
N GLU A 125 -17.90 8.27 -5.09
CA GLU A 125 -17.04 9.03 -4.19
C GLU A 125 -15.56 8.65 -4.38
N GLN A 126 -14.65 9.57 -4.04
CA GLN A 126 -13.21 9.30 -4.16
C GLN A 126 -12.71 8.60 -2.90
N ILE A 127 -11.92 7.54 -3.09
CA ILE A 127 -11.28 6.81 -1.99
C ILE A 127 -9.78 6.65 -2.22
N LEU A 128 -9.06 6.49 -1.12
CA LEU A 128 -7.73 5.89 -1.09
C LEU A 128 -7.82 4.62 -0.24
N ASP A 129 -7.86 3.46 -0.89
CA ASP A 129 -7.85 2.14 -0.24
C ASP A 129 -6.39 1.73 0.06
N LEU A 130 -5.88 2.16 1.21
CA LEU A 130 -4.49 1.95 1.60
C LEU A 130 -4.19 0.46 1.81
N GLU A 131 -5.14 -0.31 2.32
CA GLU A 131 -4.97 -1.75 2.56
C GLU A 131 -4.78 -2.51 1.24
N ALA A 132 -5.59 -2.21 0.22
CA ALA A 132 -5.48 -2.82 -1.11
C ALA A 132 -4.17 -2.42 -1.79
N ILE A 133 -3.78 -1.14 -1.71
CA ILE A 133 -2.51 -0.66 -2.30
C ILE A 133 -1.30 -1.30 -1.61
N ALA A 134 -1.40 -1.54 -0.29
CA ALA A 134 -0.37 -2.17 0.52
C ALA A 134 -0.37 -3.72 0.43
N CYS A 135 -1.40 -4.33 -0.16
CA CYS A 135 -1.70 -5.75 -0.08
C CYS A 135 -1.70 -6.27 1.37
N HIS A 136 -2.32 -5.53 2.29
CA HIS A 136 -2.26 -5.84 3.73
C HIS A 136 -3.38 -5.14 4.53
N LYS A 137 -4.11 -5.89 5.36
CA LYS A 137 -5.30 -5.43 6.12
C LYS A 137 -4.99 -4.72 7.46
N GLY A 138 -3.96 -3.87 7.51
CA GLY A 138 -3.67 -3.01 8.68
C GLY A 138 -3.34 -3.68 10.04
N SER A 139 -3.38 -5.00 10.17
CA SER A 139 -3.29 -5.72 11.46
C SER A 139 -2.18 -6.78 11.50
N ALA A 140 -1.94 -7.41 12.65
CA ALA A 140 -0.96 -8.51 12.71
C ALA A 140 -1.39 -9.73 11.88
N PHE A 141 -2.70 -9.88 11.66
CA PHE A 141 -3.30 -10.89 10.78
C PHE A 141 -3.37 -10.39 9.32
N GLY A 142 -2.98 -9.14 9.03
CA GLY A 142 -3.30 -8.45 7.79
C GLY A 142 -2.63 -8.99 6.54
N ALA A 143 -1.59 -9.81 6.68
CA ALA A 143 -0.96 -10.52 5.56
C ALA A 143 -1.72 -11.81 5.15
N ILE A 144 -2.58 -12.34 6.03
CA ILE A 144 -3.30 -13.59 5.77
C ILE A 144 -4.28 -13.40 4.60
N GLY A 145 -4.18 -14.31 3.63
CA GLY A 145 -4.99 -14.28 2.41
C GLY A 145 -4.68 -13.09 1.49
N GLN A 146 -3.54 -12.42 1.67
CA GLN A 146 -3.10 -11.33 0.80
C GLN A 146 -1.90 -11.74 -0.07
N PRO A 147 -1.76 -11.16 -1.27
CA PRO A 147 -0.51 -11.24 -2.01
C PRO A 147 0.66 -10.69 -1.21
N GLY A 148 1.89 -11.06 -1.58
CA GLY A 148 3.08 -10.49 -0.96
C GLY A 148 3.10 -8.97 -1.07
N GLN A 149 3.31 -8.29 0.07
CA GLN A 149 3.40 -6.82 0.08
C GLN A 149 4.48 -6.32 -0.89
N PRO A 150 4.20 -5.24 -1.64
CA PRO A 150 5.16 -4.64 -2.55
C PRO A 150 6.44 -4.17 -1.84
N THR A 151 7.44 -3.75 -2.61
CA THR A 151 8.55 -2.96 -2.06
C THR A 151 8.02 -1.59 -1.65
N GLN A 152 8.72 -0.89 -0.74
CA GLN A 152 8.38 0.48 -0.35
C GLN A 152 8.25 1.41 -1.56
N GLU A 153 9.16 1.30 -2.53
CA GLU A 153 9.16 2.10 -3.74
C GLU A 153 7.94 1.80 -4.63
N GLN A 154 7.57 0.53 -4.77
CA GLN A 154 6.40 0.16 -5.56
C GLN A 154 5.09 0.52 -4.86
N PHE A 155 5.03 0.46 -3.53
CA PHE A 155 3.91 0.98 -2.76
C PHE A 155 3.72 2.49 -2.99
N GLU A 156 4.79 3.28 -2.89
CA GLU A 156 4.76 4.72 -3.18
C GLU A 156 4.29 5.00 -4.62
N ASN A 157 4.74 4.21 -5.60
CA ASN A 157 4.28 4.32 -6.99
C ASN A 157 2.78 4.02 -7.10
N ASN A 158 2.30 2.90 -6.55
CA ASN A 158 0.89 2.50 -6.63
C ASN A 158 -0.02 3.53 -5.92
N LEU A 159 0.42 4.02 -4.77
CA LEU A 159 -0.27 5.07 -4.03
C LEU A 159 -0.34 6.37 -4.83
N PHE A 160 0.74 6.72 -5.54
CA PHE A 160 0.74 7.89 -6.41
C PHE A 160 -0.20 7.74 -7.62
N GLU A 161 -0.28 6.55 -8.19
CA GLU A 161 -1.21 6.24 -9.28
C GLU A 161 -2.67 6.43 -8.85
N ALA A 162 -3.03 6.02 -7.63
CA ALA A 162 -4.34 6.31 -7.06
C ALA A 162 -4.50 7.83 -6.80
N PHE A 163 -3.52 8.44 -6.12
CA PHE A 163 -3.53 9.85 -5.73
C PHE A 163 -3.71 10.81 -6.91
N ARG A 164 -3.03 10.56 -8.04
CA ARG A 164 -3.07 11.47 -9.21
C ARG A 164 -4.44 11.49 -9.92
N THR A 165 -5.32 10.54 -9.62
CA THR A 165 -6.70 10.50 -10.16
C THR A 165 -7.70 11.29 -9.32
N LEU A 166 -7.31 11.67 -8.10
CA LEU A 166 -8.16 12.40 -7.18
C LEU A 166 -8.38 13.82 -7.69
N LYS A 167 -9.63 14.26 -7.65
CA LYS A 167 -10.03 15.62 -7.98
C LYS A 167 -10.02 16.48 -6.71
N PRO A 168 -9.43 17.69 -6.77
CA PRO A 168 -9.26 18.55 -5.59
C PRO A 168 -10.56 19.20 -5.12
N ASP A 169 -11.62 19.16 -5.92
CA ASP A 169 -12.95 19.69 -5.64
C ASP A 169 -13.90 18.65 -5.06
N LYS A 170 -13.40 17.49 -4.61
CA LYS A 170 -14.19 16.40 -4.02
C LYS A 170 -13.59 15.88 -2.71
N PRO A 171 -14.40 15.39 -1.77
CA PRO A 171 -13.90 14.68 -0.59
C PRO A 171 -13.13 13.42 -1.00
N VAL A 172 -12.20 12.98 -0.15
CA VAL A 172 -11.45 11.74 -0.33
C VAL A 172 -11.53 10.93 0.96
N TRP A 173 -12.17 9.76 0.89
CA TRP A 173 -12.26 8.85 2.03
C TRP A 173 -11.04 7.94 2.10
N ILE A 174 -10.52 7.73 3.31
CA ILE A 174 -9.30 6.95 3.54
C ILE A 174 -9.40 6.15 4.84
N GLU A 175 -8.79 4.97 4.94
CA GLU A 175 -8.74 4.22 6.19
C GLU A 175 -7.98 4.99 7.30
N ASN A 176 -8.39 4.79 8.55
CA ASN A 176 -7.65 5.25 9.74
C ASN A 176 -6.42 4.37 10.04
N GLU A 177 -5.54 4.19 9.06
CA GLU A 177 -4.31 3.43 9.24
C GLU A 177 -3.24 4.19 10.03
N SER A 178 -2.34 3.42 10.65
CA SER A 178 -1.14 4.00 11.27
C SER A 178 -0.16 4.48 10.19
N ILE A 179 0.93 5.15 10.59
CA ILE A 179 2.00 5.52 9.64
C ILE A 179 2.63 4.29 8.95
N THR A 180 2.41 3.09 9.49
CA THR A 180 2.83 1.82 8.89
C THR A 180 1.65 0.91 8.55
N ILE A 181 1.77 0.19 7.42
CA ILE A 181 0.84 -0.88 7.03
C ILE A 181 1.67 -2.14 6.74
N GLY A 182 1.68 -3.07 7.67
CA GLY A 182 2.62 -4.19 7.64
C GLY A 182 4.07 -3.68 7.69
N LYS A 183 4.87 -3.98 6.67
CA LYS A 183 6.27 -3.50 6.54
C LYS A 183 6.43 -2.15 5.83
N LEU A 184 5.33 -1.60 5.30
CA LEU A 184 5.34 -0.40 4.47
C LEU A 184 5.12 0.85 5.31
N PHE A 185 5.75 1.95 4.93
CA PHE A 185 5.58 3.26 5.56
C PHE A 185 4.79 4.19 4.64
N LEU A 186 3.77 4.85 5.19
CA LEU A 186 3.06 5.91 4.48
C LEU A 186 3.98 7.13 4.27
N PRO A 187 3.87 7.82 3.12
CA PRO A 187 4.52 9.11 2.95
C PRO A 187 4.11 10.06 4.09
N ARG A 188 5.10 10.62 4.78
CA ARG A 188 4.88 11.46 5.97
C ARG A 188 3.91 12.62 5.70
N SER A 189 4.01 13.25 4.53
CA SER A 189 3.14 14.35 4.10
C SER A 189 1.67 13.95 3.93
N LEU A 190 1.38 12.70 3.53
CA LEU A 190 0.01 12.19 3.49
C LEU A 190 -0.49 11.87 4.90
N PHE A 191 0.35 11.22 5.70
CA PHE A 191 -0.01 10.87 7.08
C PHE A 191 -0.30 12.10 7.94
N ASP A 192 0.50 13.16 7.82
CA ASP A 192 0.26 14.43 8.53
C ASP A 192 -1.08 15.09 8.14
N GLN A 193 -1.60 14.83 6.93
CA GLN A 193 -2.93 15.28 6.52
C GLN A 193 -4.02 14.39 7.14
N MET A 194 -3.82 13.07 7.17
CA MET A 194 -4.73 12.14 7.84
C MET A 194 -4.86 12.48 9.34
N GLU A 195 -3.76 12.86 9.99
CA GLU A 195 -3.76 13.26 11.40
C GLU A 195 -4.53 14.56 11.70
N LYS A 196 -4.92 15.33 10.68
CA LYS A 196 -5.67 16.59 10.84
C LYS A 196 -7.09 16.50 10.28
N ALA A 197 -7.38 15.42 9.56
CA ALA A 197 -8.64 15.24 8.86
C ALA A 197 -9.78 14.90 9.83
N PRO A 198 -11.03 15.26 9.50
CA PRO A 198 -12.20 14.78 10.25
C PRO A 198 -12.24 13.25 10.28
N LEU A 199 -12.56 12.69 11.44
CA LEU A 199 -12.66 11.27 11.69
C LEU A 199 -14.14 10.86 11.82
N VAL A 200 -14.59 9.97 10.94
CA VAL A 200 -15.91 9.35 11.00
C VAL A 200 -15.75 7.90 11.43
N CYS A 201 -16.37 7.51 12.53
CA CYS A 201 -16.21 6.18 13.11
C CYS A 201 -17.38 5.25 12.74
N ILE A 202 -17.07 4.00 12.47
CA ILE A 202 -18.02 2.91 12.34
C ILE A 202 -17.94 2.03 13.60
N SER A 203 -19.07 1.85 14.26
CA SER A 203 -19.23 0.94 15.40
C SER A 203 -20.13 -0.21 14.99
N ARG A 204 -19.73 -1.43 15.34
CA ARG A 204 -20.47 -2.67 15.08
C ARG A 204 -20.43 -3.53 16.35
N PRO A 205 -21.51 -4.23 16.72
CA PRO A 205 -21.54 -5.09 17.88
C PRO A 205 -20.38 -6.10 17.91
N PHE A 206 -19.85 -6.36 19.10
CA PHE A 206 -18.71 -7.24 19.31
C PHE A 206 -18.93 -8.64 18.70
N THR A 207 -20.11 -9.22 18.92
CA THR A 207 -20.49 -10.55 18.43
C THR A 207 -20.47 -10.62 16.90
N GLU A 208 -21.01 -9.61 16.21
CA GLU A 208 -20.96 -9.55 14.74
C GLU A 208 -19.53 -9.41 14.22
N ARG A 209 -18.71 -8.60 14.88
CA ARG A 209 -17.29 -8.45 14.53
C ARG A 209 -16.56 -9.78 14.69
N LEU A 210 -16.83 -10.51 15.77
CA LEU A 210 -16.26 -11.84 16.03
C LEU A 210 -16.64 -12.83 14.92
N GLU A 211 -17.93 -12.96 14.59
CA GLU A 211 -18.42 -13.84 13.53
C GLU A 211 -17.80 -13.53 12.16
N ARG A 212 -17.62 -12.23 11.86
CA ARG A 212 -16.98 -11.79 10.60
C ARG A 212 -15.51 -12.20 10.57
N LEU A 213 -14.77 -11.97 11.65
CA LEU A 213 -13.36 -12.32 11.74
C LEU A 213 -13.13 -13.83 11.70
N VAL A 214 -13.98 -14.62 12.37
CA VAL A 214 -13.89 -16.09 12.29
C VAL A 214 -14.12 -16.56 10.86
N ARG A 215 -15.15 -16.06 10.17
CA ARG A 215 -15.37 -16.39 8.74
C ARG A 215 -14.20 -16.01 7.85
N GLU A 216 -13.55 -14.89 8.14
CA GLU A 216 -12.43 -14.38 7.34
C GLU A 216 -11.13 -15.16 7.56
N TYR A 217 -10.81 -15.54 8.80
CA TYR A 217 -9.50 -16.08 9.16
C TYR A 217 -9.49 -17.59 9.43
N ALA A 218 -10.61 -18.21 9.83
CA ALA A 218 -10.66 -19.64 10.18
C ALA A 218 -10.44 -20.58 8.99
N ILE A 219 -10.53 -20.07 7.76
CA ILE A 219 -10.17 -20.80 6.54
C ILE A 219 -8.65 -21.00 6.36
N THR A 220 -7.85 -20.37 7.21
CA THR A 220 -6.39 -20.41 7.18
C THR A 220 -5.88 -21.63 7.96
N ASP A 221 -4.74 -22.18 7.55
CA ASP A 221 -4.11 -23.28 8.28
C ASP A 221 -3.70 -22.89 9.71
N HIS A 222 -3.68 -23.89 10.60
CA HIS A 222 -3.38 -23.69 12.03
C HIS A 222 -1.99 -23.11 12.27
N GLU A 223 -0.98 -23.50 11.50
CA GLU A 223 0.40 -23.04 11.71
C GLU A 223 0.54 -21.56 11.39
N THR A 224 -0.10 -21.08 10.33
CA THR A 224 -0.13 -19.65 10.00
C THR A 224 -0.80 -18.84 11.11
N LEU A 225 -1.96 -19.28 11.62
CA LEU A 225 -2.64 -18.58 12.72
C LEU A 225 -1.81 -18.60 14.00
N THR A 226 -1.24 -19.75 14.36
CA THR A 226 -0.37 -19.92 15.51
C THR A 226 0.88 -19.04 15.42
N ALA A 227 1.49 -18.91 14.23
CA ALA A 227 2.62 -18.02 14.01
C ALA A 227 2.28 -16.55 14.28
N VAL A 228 1.10 -16.09 13.85
CA VAL A 228 0.63 -14.72 14.14
C VAL A 228 0.44 -14.52 15.64
N PHE A 229 -0.22 -15.46 16.35
CA PHE A 229 -0.38 -15.37 17.80
C PHE A 229 0.97 -15.35 18.54
N ARG A 230 1.94 -16.19 18.15
CA ARG A 230 3.31 -16.15 18.70
C ARG A 230 3.93 -14.76 18.52
N GLY A 231 3.73 -14.11 17.37
CA GLY A 231 4.17 -12.73 17.12
C GLY A 231 3.51 -11.69 18.03
N LEU A 232 2.31 -11.98 18.54
CA LEU A 232 1.56 -11.12 19.46
C LEU A 232 1.89 -11.37 20.94
N ILE A 233 2.79 -12.29 21.29
CA ILE A 233 3.07 -12.66 22.69
C ILE A 233 3.41 -11.47 23.60
N ARG A 234 4.20 -10.50 23.10
CA ARG A 234 4.57 -9.28 23.85
C ARG A 234 3.39 -8.33 24.09
N ARG A 235 2.34 -8.45 23.27
CA ARG A 235 1.17 -7.58 23.26
C ARG A 235 0.01 -8.20 24.05
N LEU A 236 -0.22 -9.50 23.90
CA LEU A 236 -1.27 -10.26 24.57
C LEU A 236 -0.86 -10.75 25.97
N GLY A 237 0.42 -10.99 26.20
CA GLY A 237 0.93 -11.76 27.33
C GLY A 237 1.02 -13.25 27.01
N SER A 238 1.92 -13.97 27.70
CA SER A 238 2.21 -15.39 27.46
C SER A 238 0.99 -16.28 27.65
N GLU A 239 0.21 -16.06 28.72
CA GLU A 239 -0.96 -16.87 29.05
C GLU A 239 -2.04 -16.79 27.96
N LYS A 240 -2.50 -15.58 27.62
CA LYS A 240 -3.51 -15.36 26.56
C LYS A 240 -3.02 -15.82 25.19
N CYS A 241 -1.74 -15.63 24.89
CA CYS A 241 -1.15 -16.14 23.66
C CYS A 241 -1.22 -17.67 23.60
N GLN A 242 -0.89 -18.37 24.69
CA GLN A 242 -0.95 -19.82 24.74
C GLN A 242 -2.40 -20.33 24.66
N GLN A 243 -3.34 -19.67 25.35
CA GLN A 243 -4.78 -19.97 25.26
C GLN A 243 -5.28 -19.88 23.81
N ALA A 244 -4.96 -18.77 23.12
CA ALA A 244 -5.37 -18.59 21.73
C ALA A 244 -4.76 -19.64 20.79
N ILE A 245 -3.48 -20.01 20.99
CA ILE A 245 -2.82 -21.07 20.21
C ILE A 245 -3.48 -22.42 20.45
N THR A 246 -3.78 -22.77 21.70
CA THR A 246 -4.50 -24.02 22.03
C THR A 246 -5.88 -24.03 21.37
N ALA A 247 -6.63 -22.92 21.47
CA ALA A 247 -7.93 -22.79 20.84
C ALA A 247 -7.87 -22.97 19.31
N VAL A 248 -6.85 -22.44 18.62
CA VAL A 248 -6.61 -22.69 17.19
C VAL A 248 -6.42 -24.19 16.90
N HIS A 249 -5.57 -24.87 17.65
CA HIS A 249 -5.31 -26.31 17.45
C HIS A 249 -6.53 -27.19 17.74
N GLU A 250 -7.39 -26.78 18.67
CA GLU A 250 -8.65 -27.47 18.99
C GLU A 250 -9.81 -27.10 18.05
N GLY A 251 -9.59 -26.22 17.06
CA GLY A 251 -10.63 -25.75 16.15
C GLY A 251 -11.64 -24.77 16.78
N LYS A 252 -11.34 -24.25 17.98
CA LYS A 252 -12.14 -23.25 18.70
C LYS A 252 -11.79 -21.84 18.24
N TYR A 253 -12.05 -21.54 16.97
CA TYR A 253 -11.65 -20.27 16.35
C TYR A 253 -12.32 -19.04 16.97
N GLU A 254 -13.55 -19.17 17.46
CA GLU A 254 -14.25 -18.10 18.17
C GLU A 254 -13.49 -17.66 19.43
N GLU A 255 -13.05 -18.61 20.26
CA GLU A 255 -12.26 -18.34 21.47
C GLU A 255 -10.92 -17.67 21.13
N ALA A 256 -10.22 -18.17 20.11
CA ALA A 256 -8.97 -17.56 19.65
C ALA A 256 -9.18 -16.12 19.14
N ALA A 257 -10.23 -15.90 18.34
CA ALA A 257 -10.56 -14.60 17.78
C ALA A 257 -11.01 -13.61 18.86
N GLU A 258 -11.76 -14.05 19.87
CA GLU A 258 -12.21 -13.24 21.01
C GLU A 258 -11.02 -12.69 21.79
N ILE A 259 -10.03 -13.53 22.09
CA ILE A 259 -8.79 -13.12 22.77
C ILE A 259 -8.07 -12.01 21.99
N ALA A 260 -7.91 -12.18 20.68
CA ALA A 260 -7.29 -11.18 19.82
C ALA A 260 -8.11 -9.88 19.75
N LEU A 261 -9.43 -10.01 19.59
CA LEU A 261 -10.34 -8.89 19.38
C LEU A 261 -10.40 -7.97 20.60
N HIS A 262 -10.46 -8.52 21.81
CA HIS A 262 -10.38 -7.73 23.05
C HIS A 262 -9.08 -6.91 23.16
N TYR A 263 -7.95 -7.47 22.71
CA TYR A 263 -6.71 -6.71 22.65
C TYR A 263 -6.78 -5.57 21.64
N TYR A 264 -7.30 -5.83 20.44
CA TYR A 264 -7.44 -4.81 19.41
C TYR A 264 -8.39 -3.68 19.84
N ASP A 265 -9.52 -3.99 20.46
CA ASP A 265 -10.48 -2.99 20.95
C ASP A 265 -9.83 -2.10 22.03
N LYS A 266 -9.04 -2.68 22.94
CA LYS A 266 -8.27 -1.92 23.94
C LYS A 266 -7.25 -0.97 23.31
N VAL A 267 -6.55 -1.42 22.26
CA VAL A 267 -5.59 -0.57 21.53
C VAL A 267 -6.32 0.53 20.78
N TYR A 268 -7.42 0.20 20.12
CA TYR A 268 -8.21 1.13 19.33
C TYR A 268 -8.83 2.23 20.20
N SER A 269 -9.42 1.89 21.34
CA SER A 269 -9.94 2.86 22.32
C SER A 269 -8.86 3.87 22.75
N ARG A 270 -7.66 3.41 23.09
CA ARG A 270 -6.54 4.31 23.44
C ARG A 270 -6.10 5.23 22.31
N GLN A 271 -6.25 4.80 21.06
CA GLN A 271 -5.95 5.64 19.89
C GLN A 271 -7.07 6.66 19.65
N LEU A 272 -8.33 6.24 19.79
CA LEU A 272 -9.50 7.13 19.70
C LEU A 272 -9.46 8.23 20.76
N ASP A 273 -9.08 7.92 22.00
CA ASP A 273 -8.98 8.91 23.09
C ASP A 273 -8.04 10.07 22.70
N LYS A 274 -6.95 9.77 21.98
CA LYS A 274 -6.01 10.80 21.49
C LYS A 274 -6.59 11.63 20.33
N LYS A 275 -7.54 11.08 19.59
CA LYS A 275 -8.18 11.68 18.42
C LYS A 275 -9.60 12.19 18.72
N GLN A 276 -10.00 12.30 19.99
CA GLN A 276 -11.37 12.65 20.37
C GLN A 276 -11.86 13.96 19.72
N HIS A 277 -10.98 14.95 19.60
CA HIS A 277 -11.26 16.24 18.97
C HIS A 277 -11.50 16.17 17.45
N GLN A 278 -11.13 15.06 16.79
CA GLN A 278 -11.32 14.84 15.35
C GLN A 278 -12.59 14.05 15.05
N ILE A 279 -13.14 13.35 16.05
CA ILE A 279 -14.32 12.51 15.86
C ILE A 279 -15.51 13.41 15.60
N ILE A 280 -16.01 13.38 14.37
CA ILE A 280 -17.18 14.14 13.96
C ILE A 280 -18.46 13.37 14.29
N LYS A 281 -18.49 12.09 13.95
CA LYS A 281 -19.68 11.24 14.09
C LYS A 281 -19.29 9.78 14.20
N THR A 282 -20.07 9.03 14.99
CA THR A 282 -20.03 7.57 15.03
C THR A 282 -21.33 7.03 14.45
N PHE A 283 -21.23 6.17 13.44
CA PHE A 283 -22.34 5.41 12.89
C PHE A 283 -22.36 4.02 13.51
N TYR A 284 -23.52 3.62 14.01
CA TYR A 284 -23.76 2.30 14.57
C TYR A 284 -24.42 1.44 13.50
N ILE A 285 -23.77 0.32 13.15
CA ILE A 285 -24.26 -0.62 12.15
C ILE A 285 -24.67 -1.90 12.88
N ASP A 286 -25.90 -2.34 12.64
CA ASP A 286 -26.40 -3.64 13.06
C ASP A 286 -26.63 -4.56 11.85
N ASN A 287 -26.92 -5.84 12.14
CA ASN A 287 -27.21 -6.89 11.17
C ASN A 287 -28.27 -6.56 10.10
N THR A 288 -29.06 -5.49 10.22
CA THR A 288 -30.10 -5.15 9.23
C THR A 288 -29.62 -4.35 8.03
N LEU A 289 -28.32 -3.99 7.95
CA LEU A 289 -27.81 -3.11 6.88
C LEU A 289 -28.61 -1.79 6.76
N ASN A 290 -29.26 -1.33 7.84
CA ASN A 290 -29.82 0.02 7.95
C ASN A 290 -28.72 1.11 7.98
N PHE A 291 -27.52 0.79 7.48
CA PHE A 291 -26.49 1.74 7.19
C PHE A 291 -26.71 2.31 5.79
N ASN A 292 -27.37 3.46 5.73
CA ASN A 292 -27.52 4.18 4.47
C ASN A 292 -26.19 4.84 4.10
N ILE A 293 -25.53 4.30 3.08
CA ILE A 293 -24.28 4.87 2.53
C ILE A 293 -24.45 6.35 2.13
N GLN A 294 -25.66 6.77 1.76
CA GLN A 294 -25.96 8.16 1.41
C GLN A 294 -25.80 9.12 2.60
N ASP A 295 -25.97 8.66 3.83
CA ASP A 295 -25.75 9.49 5.02
C ASP A 295 -24.25 9.81 5.19
N LEU A 296 -23.36 8.85 4.91
CA LEU A 296 -21.92 9.10 4.87
C LEU A 296 -21.57 10.07 3.75
N ILE A 297 -22.11 9.85 2.55
CA ILE A 297 -21.85 10.69 1.38
C ILE A 297 -22.25 12.14 1.66
N THR A 298 -23.45 12.34 2.22
CA THR A 298 -23.98 13.66 2.58
C THR A 298 -23.09 14.32 3.63
N LEU A 299 -22.77 13.61 4.72
CA LEU A 299 -21.87 14.11 5.75
C LEU A 299 -20.50 14.50 5.18
N GLY A 300 -19.93 13.69 4.27
CA GLY A 300 -18.63 13.98 3.70
C GLY A 300 -18.63 15.24 2.84
N LYS A 301 -19.72 15.53 2.14
CA LYS A 301 -19.89 16.79 1.41
C LYS A 301 -20.03 17.96 2.38
N GLU A 302 -20.84 17.81 3.42
CA GLU A 302 -21.01 18.85 4.45
C GLU A 302 -19.68 19.21 5.13
N LEU A 303 -18.89 18.22 5.54
CA LEU A 303 -17.62 18.45 6.23
C LEU A 303 -16.58 19.20 5.40
N ILE A 304 -16.69 19.14 4.08
CA ILE A 304 -15.68 19.64 3.15
C ILE A 304 -16.12 20.92 2.42
N PHE A 305 -17.43 21.11 2.21
CA PHE A 305 -17.96 22.26 1.45
C PHE A 305 -18.85 23.19 2.26
N SER A 306 -19.30 22.81 3.45
CA SER A 306 -20.06 23.72 4.31
C SER A 306 -19.10 24.65 5.05
N ASN A 307 -18.68 25.71 4.35
CA ASN A 307 -18.26 26.99 4.93
C ASN A 307 -19.35 28.03 4.65
#